data_AF-A0A0N0RZQ1-F1
#
_entry.id   AF-A0A0N0RZQ1-F1
#
_cell.length_a   1.000
_cell.length_b   1.000
_cell.length_c   1.000
_cell.angle_alpha   90.00
_cell.angle_beta   90.00
_cell.angle_gamma   90.00
#
_symmetry.space_group_name_H-M   'P 1'
#
loop_
_entity.id
_entity.type
_entity.pdbx_description
1 polymer ?
#
loop_
_entity_poly.entity_id
_entity_poly.type
_entity_poly.pdbx_seq_one_letter_code
_entity_poly.pdbx_strand_id
1 'polypeptide(L)'
;MAIMFGVVNEERIASISEKLLKNWTPIGAVAPELPDNIASFISSFEIQSHFIAHEPARVLELIRRSWGWYINNPNGTESTVVEGYLQNGTFGYRMDRGYGYDPSYVSHAHGWSSGPTSALTEYVVGLSVVSPLGLTWKIAPQFGDLEFAEGGFVTSLGKFEASWVLNSSGYVLTFSVPKGTVGDVTLPYVTASKKPSITIDGDQLTRGVAYSDGTATVKVTGGSHKAVVR
;
A
#
# COMPACT_ATOMS: atom_id res chain seq x y z
N MET A 1 0.22 -8.92 -11.47
CA MET A 1 -1.15 -9.35 -11.85
C MET A 1 -1.58 -10.68 -11.23
N ALA A 2 -0.90 -11.80 -11.45
CA ALA A 2 -1.34 -13.11 -10.92
C ALA A 2 -1.55 -13.14 -9.39
N ILE A 3 -0.68 -12.44 -8.64
CA ILE A 3 -0.83 -12.22 -7.19
C ILE A 3 -2.14 -11.49 -6.87
N MET A 4 -2.35 -10.30 -7.46
CA MET A 4 -3.52 -9.46 -7.18
C MET A 4 -4.86 -10.11 -7.49
N PHE A 5 -4.91 -10.98 -8.50
CA PHE A 5 -6.13 -11.69 -8.87
C PHE A 5 -6.29 -13.05 -8.18
N GLY A 6 -5.44 -13.37 -7.19
CA GLY A 6 -5.59 -14.57 -6.38
C GLY A 6 -5.40 -15.89 -7.14
N VAL A 7 -4.64 -15.88 -8.23
CA VAL A 7 -4.43 -17.07 -9.09
C VAL A 7 -3.29 -17.96 -8.56
N VAL A 8 -2.51 -17.47 -7.60
CA VAL A 8 -1.32 -18.13 -7.06
C VAL A 8 -1.46 -18.40 -5.57
N ASN A 9 -0.83 -19.47 -5.09
CA ASN A 9 -0.76 -19.80 -3.65
C ASN A 9 0.31 -18.97 -2.93
N GLU A 10 0.31 -18.99 -1.60
CA GLU A 10 1.22 -18.20 -0.75
C GLU A 10 2.70 -18.39 -1.08
N GLU A 11 3.15 -19.63 -1.30
CA GLU A 11 4.54 -19.92 -1.68
C GLU A 11 4.94 -19.22 -2.98
N ARG A 12 4.05 -19.23 -3.98
CA ARG A 12 4.29 -18.54 -5.26
C ARG A 12 4.19 -17.03 -5.13
N ILE A 13 3.36 -16.49 -4.24
CA ILE A 13 3.27 -15.05 -3.99
C ILE A 13 4.64 -14.51 -3.55
N ALA A 14 5.27 -15.12 -2.56
CA ALA A 14 6.58 -14.71 -2.07
C ALA A 14 7.66 -14.80 -3.18
N SER A 15 7.71 -15.92 -3.91
CA SER A 15 8.69 -16.11 -4.99
C SER A 15 8.50 -15.14 -6.15
N ILE A 16 7.27 -14.83 -6.55
CA ILE A 16 6.99 -13.88 -7.62
C ILE A 16 7.37 -12.47 -7.16
N SER A 17 6.97 -12.07 -5.95
CA SER A 17 7.34 -10.79 -5.33
C SER A 17 8.86 -10.59 -5.34
N GLU A 18 9.64 -11.61 -4.95
CA GLU A 18 11.10 -11.53 -4.98
C GLU A 18 11.66 -11.41 -6.41
N LYS A 19 11.12 -12.17 -7.37
CA LYS A 19 11.63 -12.17 -8.76
C LYS A 19 11.39 -10.84 -9.49
N LEU A 20 10.34 -10.10 -9.13
CA LEU A 20 10.05 -8.78 -9.72
C LEU A 20 11.18 -7.77 -9.48
N LEU A 21 11.91 -7.91 -8.37
CA LEU A 21 13.07 -7.06 -8.04
C LEU A 21 14.16 -7.08 -9.14
N LYS A 22 14.24 -8.15 -9.94
CA LYS A 22 15.21 -8.26 -11.04
C LYS A 22 15.02 -7.22 -12.14
N ASN A 23 13.83 -6.63 -12.22
CA ASN A 23 13.50 -5.59 -13.18
C ASN A 23 13.81 -4.17 -12.65
N TRP A 24 14.25 -4.06 -11.39
CA TRP A 24 14.47 -2.76 -10.76
C TRP A 24 15.77 -2.13 -11.22
N THR A 25 15.68 -0.85 -11.59
CA THR A 25 16.78 0.04 -11.93
C THR A 25 16.93 1.10 -10.83
N PRO A 26 17.97 1.95 -10.86
CA PRO A 26 18.07 3.07 -9.92
C PRO A 26 16.85 4.00 -9.85
N ILE A 27 16.01 4.04 -10.90
CA ILE A 27 14.91 5.00 -11.02
C ILE A 27 13.53 4.36 -11.23
N GLY A 28 13.39 3.03 -11.09
CA GLY A 28 12.11 2.33 -11.16
C GLY A 28 12.20 0.94 -11.78
N ALA A 29 11.06 0.24 -11.88
CA ALA A 29 10.98 -1.09 -12.49
C ALA A 29 10.74 -1.01 -14.00
N VAL A 30 11.60 -1.64 -14.79
CA VAL A 30 11.44 -1.75 -16.25
C VAL A 30 10.43 -2.83 -16.58
N ALA A 31 9.50 -2.54 -17.49
CA ALA A 31 8.54 -3.52 -17.97
C ALA A 31 9.21 -4.48 -18.99
N PRO A 32 9.25 -5.80 -18.75
CA PRO A 32 9.81 -6.75 -19.72
C PRO A 32 9.09 -6.73 -21.08
N GLU A 33 7.79 -6.43 -21.08
CA GLU A 33 6.94 -6.37 -22.27
C GLU A 33 7.14 -5.09 -23.09
N LEU A 34 7.72 -4.06 -22.47
CA LEU A 34 8.03 -2.78 -23.09
C LEU A 34 9.45 -2.35 -22.66
N PRO A 35 10.49 -2.93 -23.28
CA PRO A 35 11.88 -2.73 -22.89
C PRO A 35 12.24 -1.25 -22.71
N ASP A 36 13.15 -0.98 -21.78
CA ASP A 36 13.63 0.35 -21.38
C ASP A 36 12.60 1.27 -20.73
N ASN A 37 11.31 0.95 -20.78
CA ASN A 37 10.27 1.82 -20.25
C ASN A 37 9.94 1.45 -18.81
N ILE A 38 9.89 2.49 -17.96
CA ILE A 38 9.33 2.44 -16.62
C ILE A 38 7.90 2.97 -16.73
N ALA A 39 6.94 2.06 -16.62
CA ALA A 39 5.52 2.36 -16.75
C ALA A 39 4.88 2.43 -15.36
N SER A 40 4.66 3.65 -14.86
CA SER A 40 4.08 3.88 -13.52
C SER A 40 2.71 3.23 -13.32
N PHE A 41 1.92 3.05 -14.39
CA PHE A 41 0.70 2.25 -14.37
C PHE A 41 0.95 0.80 -13.93
N ILE A 42 1.95 0.13 -14.53
CA ILE A 42 2.28 -1.27 -14.20
C ILE A 42 2.93 -1.37 -12.81
N SER A 43 3.81 -0.42 -12.49
CA SER A 43 4.41 -0.31 -11.14
C SER A 43 3.36 -0.20 -10.04
N SER A 44 2.18 0.39 -10.34
CA SER A 44 1.06 0.47 -9.39
C SER A 44 0.48 -0.90 -9.02
N PHE A 45 0.52 -1.89 -9.93
CA PHE A 45 0.15 -3.27 -9.63
C PHE A 45 1.28 -4.03 -8.92
N GLU A 46 2.53 -3.69 -9.21
CA GLU A 46 3.69 -4.28 -8.55
C GLU A 46 3.75 -3.94 -7.06
N ILE A 47 3.56 -2.66 -6.69
CA ILE A 47 3.50 -2.26 -5.28
C ILE A 47 2.37 -2.96 -4.52
N GLN A 48 1.19 -3.10 -5.12
CA GLN A 48 0.08 -3.83 -4.49
C GLN A 48 0.41 -5.32 -4.36
N SER A 49 1.10 -5.91 -5.34
CA SER A 49 1.54 -7.30 -5.29
C SER A 49 2.54 -7.55 -4.15
N HIS A 50 3.48 -6.63 -3.91
CA HIS A 50 4.40 -6.72 -2.77
C HIS A 50 3.69 -6.57 -1.42
N PHE A 51 2.68 -5.70 -1.29
CA PHE A 51 1.88 -5.63 -0.07
C PHE A 51 1.08 -6.92 0.19
N ILE A 52 0.52 -7.55 -0.86
CA ILE A 52 -0.13 -8.86 -0.74
C ILE A 52 0.87 -9.95 -0.32
N ALA A 53 2.14 -9.80 -0.73
CA ALA A 53 3.22 -10.67 -0.28
C ALA A 53 3.75 -10.34 1.12
N HIS A 54 3.16 -9.38 1.84
CA HIS A 54 3.63 -8.90 3.14
C HIS A 54 5.06 -8.34 3.13
N GLU A 55 5.42 -7.65 2.05
CA GLU A 55 6.75 -7.07 1.82
C GLU A 55 6.68 -5.53 1.73
N PRO A 56 6.24 -4.82 2.78
CA PRO A 56 6.04 -3.37 2.74
C PRO A 56 7.34 -2.59 2.49
N ALA A 57 8.49 -3.13 2.89
CA ALA A 57 9.80 -2.52 2.62
C ALA A 57 10.07 -2.40 1.12
N ARG A 58 9.75 -3.45 0.33
CA ARG A 58 9.88 -3.42 -1.14
C ARG A 58 8.96 -2.36 -1.74
N VAL A 59 7.75 -2.22 -1.21
CA VAL A 59 6.81 -1.21 -1.70
C VAL A 59 7.35 0.20 -1.50
N LEU A 60 7.75 0.53 -0.27
CA LEU A 60 8.25 1.86 0.05
C LEU A 60 9.53 2.17 -0.72
N GLU A 61 10.39 1.17 -0.93
CA GLU A 61 11.56 1.30 -1.79
C GLU A 61 11.17 1.63 -3.23
N LEU A 62 10.26 0.87 -3.87
CA LEU A 62 9.84 1.12 -5.24
C LEU A 62 9.14 2.48 -5.41
N ILE A 63 8.32 2.88 -4.42
CA ILE A 63 7.67 4.20 -4.40
C ILE A 63 8.74 5.30 -4.41
N ARG A 64 9.71 5.25 -3.49
CA ARG A 64 10.80 6.23 -3.38
C ARG A 64 11.70 6.22 -4.62
N ARG A 65 11.98 5.05 -5.17
CA ARG A 65 12.83 4.83 -6.35
C ARG A 65 12.21 5.37 -7.63
N SER A 66 10.90 5.24 -7.82
CA SER A 66 10.21 5.66 -9.05
C SER A 66 9.53 7.02 -8.91
N TRP A 67 8.50 7.13 -8.07
CA TRP A 67 7.80 8.40 -7.86
C TRP A 67 8.67 9.41 -7.13
N GLY A 68 9.46 8.95 -6.15
CA GLY A 68 10.43 9.81 -5.47
C GLY A 68 11.54 10.30 -6.38
N TRP A 69 11.98 9.53 -7.37
CA TRP A 69 12.90 10.03 -8.38
C TRP A 69 12.24 11.12 -9.24
N TYR A 70 11.01 10.88 -9.72
CA TYR A 70 10.31 11.83 -10.59
C TYR A 70 10.03 13.17 -9.89
N ILE A 71 9.53 13.15 -8.65
CA ILE A 71 9.22 14.39 -7.91
C ILE A 71 10.47 15.21 -7.59
N ASN A 72 11.65 14.58 -7.47
CA ASN A 72 12.92 15.25 -7.20
C ASN A 72 13.76 15.50 -8.46
N ASN A 73 13.27 15.10 -9.65
CA ASN A 73 13.98 15.34 -10.89
C ASN A 73 13.82 16.83 -11.29
N PRO A 74 14.89 17.54 -11.71
CA PRO A 74 14.81 18.95 -12.13
C PRO A 74 13.83 19.23 -13.27
N ASN A 75 13.52 18.21 -14.07
CA ASN A 75 12.57 18.27 -15.18
C ASN A 75 11.23 17.59 -14.82
N GLY A 76 11.02 17.25 -13.55
CA GLY A 76 9.75 16.81 -13.00
C GLY A 76 8.84 17.99 -12.67
N THR A 77 7.58 17.70 -12.36
CA THR A 77 6.56 18.72 -12.07
C THR A 77 6.45 19.10 -10.60
N GLU A 78 7.08 18.34 -9.70
CA GLU A 78 7.00 18.48 -8.23
C GLU A 78 5.57 18.39 -7.62
N SER A 79 4.52 18.20 -8.44
CA SER A 79 3.12 18.35 -8.03
C SER A 79 2.14 17.35 -8.67
N THR A 80 2.53 16.68 -9.75
CA THR A 80 1.72 15.67 -10.45
C THR A 80 2.48 14.37 -10.62
N VAL A 81 1.85 13.36 -11.22
CA VAL A 81 2.46 12.06 -11.51
C VAL A 81 2.60 11.85 -13.02
N VAL A 82 3.78 11.40 -13.46
CA VAL A 82 4.10 11.21 -14.88
C VAL A 82 3.52 9.92 -15.44
N GLU A 83 3.20 9.93 -16.73
CA GLU A 83 2.71 8.77 -17.49
C GLU A 83 3.68 7.59 -17.44
N GLY A 84 4.95 7.86 -17.67
CA GLY A 84 6.07 6.93 -17.64
C GLY A 84 7.34 7.64 -18.11
N TYR A 85 8.46 6.95 -18.08
CA TYR A 85 9.76 7.46 -18.54
C TYR A 85 10.67 6.31 -18.94
N LEU A 86 11.80 6.62 -19.57
CA LEU A 86 12.80 5.63 -19.94
C LEU A 86 13.78 5.41 -18.79
N GLN A 87 14.35 4.21 -18.70
CA GLN A 87 15.33 3.84 -17.67
C GLN A 87 16.61 4.68 -17.70
N ASN A 88 16.89 5.35 -18.83
CA ASN A 88 17.98 6.31 -18.96
C ASN A 88 17.64 7.71 -18.39
N GLY A 89 16.44 7.89 -17.83
CA GLY A 89 15.98 9.13 -17.20
C GLY A 89 15.34 10.14 -18.15
N THR A 90 15.17 9.81 -19.44
CA THR A 90 14.51 10.71 -20.41
C THR A 90 13.00 10.49 -20.45
N PHE A 91 12.24 11.56 -20.70
CA PHE A 91 10.78 11.53 -20.83
C PHE A 91 10.36 11.16 -22.27
N GLY A 92 10.84 10.01 -22.75
CA GLY A 92 10.52 9.45 -24.06
C GLY A 92 9.62 8.22 -23.97
N TYR A 93 8.80 8.11 -22.93
CA TYR A 93 7.92 6.95 -22.72
C TYR A 93 7.13 6.64 -23.99
N ARG A 94 7.27 5.40 -24.48
CA ARG A 94 6.60 4.91 -25.71
C ARG A 94 6.84 5.72 -26.98
N MET A 95 7.86 6.58 -27.05
CA MET A 95 8.14 7.37 -28.25
C MET A 95 8.25 6.48 -29.49
N ASP A 96 8.94 5.35 -29.40
CA ASP A 96 9.14 4.37 -30.48
C ASP A 96 7.95 3.39 -30.63
N ARG A 97 6.95 3.44 -29.73
CA ARG A 97 5.83 2.50 -29.66
C ARG A 97 4.49 3.17 -29.42
N GLY A 98 3.98 3.79 -30.47
CA GLY A 98 2.63 4.38 -30.52
C GLY A 98 2.63 5.90 -30.57
N TYR A 99 3.76 6.56 -30.29
CA TYR A 99 3.91 8.02 -30.38
C TYR A 99 4.79 8.47 -31.57
N GLY A 100 4.97 7.62 -32.59
CA GLY A 100 5.55 8.05 -33.87
C GLY A 100 6.98 8.59 -33.80
N TYR A 101 7.79 8.10 -32.86
CA TYR A 101 9.12 8.60 -32.52
C TYR A 101 9.16 10.04 -31.97
N ASP A 102 8.03 10.53 -31.43
CA ASP A 102 7.92 11.86 -30.84
C ASP A 102 7.87 11.78 -29.30
N PRO A 103 8.90 12.28 -28.59
CA PRO A 103 8.94 12.27 -27.13
C PRO A 103 8.04 13.33 -26.48
N SER A 104 7.46 14.27 -27.24
CA SER A 104 6.63 15.35 -26.68
C SER A 104 5.24 14.91 -26.19
N TYR A 105 4.82 13.67 -26.52
CA TYR A 105 3.52 13.13 -26.14
C TYR A 105 3.39 12.71 -24.68
N VAL A 106 4.51 12.57 -23.95
CA VAL A 106 4.49 12.06 -22.58
C VAL A 106 3.78 13.03 -21.65
N SER A 107 2.68 12.59 -21.04
CA SER A 107 1.98 13.40 -20.05
C SER A 107 2.71 13.40 -18.70
N HIS A 108 2.97 14.59 -18.18
CA HIS A 108 3.50 14.78 -16.83
C HIS A 108 2.41 14.83 -15.74
N ALA A 109 1.13 14.71 -16.13
CA ALA A 109 -0.03 14.72 -15.24
C ALA A 109 -1.00 13.61 -15.65
N HIS A 110 -0.60 12.35 -15.43
CA HIS A 110 -1.31 11.17 -15.91
C HIS A 110 -1.89 10.36 -14.73
N GLY A 111 -3.22 10.41 -14.56
CA GLY A 111 -3.91 9.84 -13.39
C GLY A 111 -3.67 8.35 -13.15
N TRP A 112 -3.31 7.57 -14.18
CA TRP A 112 -3.00 6.14 -14.06
C TRP A 112 -1.77 5.83 -13.18
N SER A 113 -0.98 6.86 -12.84
CA SER A 113 0.25 6.77 -12.05
C SER A 113 0.00 7.10 -10.59
N SER A 114 -1.27 7.29 -10.20
CA SER A 114 -1.68 7.59 -8.83
C SER A 114 -1.81 6.35 -7.94
N GLY A 115 -1.35 5.17 -8.38
CA GLY A 115 -1.40 3.93 -7.60
C GLY A 115 -0.90 4.00 -6.16
N PRO A 116 0.17 4.78 -5.83
CA PRO A 116 0.58 4.96 -4.44
C PRO A 116 -0.52 5.48 -3.52
N THR A 117 -1.47 6.29 -4.01
CA THR A 117 -2.54 6.87 -3.20
C THR A 117 -3.43 5.79 -2.57
N SER A 118 -3.92 4.84 -3.37
CA SER A 118 -4.71 3.72 -2.83
C SER A 118 -3.82 2.74 -2.08
N ALA A 119 -2.63 2.43 -2.58
CA ALA A 119 -1.74 1.45 -1.94
C ALA A 119 -1.32 1.88 -0.52
N LEU A 120 -0.97 3.14 -0.31
CA LEU A 120 -0.62 3.65 1.02
C LEU A 120 -1.84 3.71 1.95
N THR A 121 -3.02 4.05 1.44
CA THR A 121 -4.26 4.07 2.24
C THR A 121 -4.68 2.65 2.66
N GLU A 122 -4.69 1.72 1.72
CA GLU A 122 -5.24 0.37 1.92
C GLU A 122 -4.29 -0.57 2.65
N TYR A 123 -2.97 -0.37 2.54
CA TYR A 123 -1.97 -1.30 3.07
C TYR A 123 -1.04 -0.70 4.11
N VAL A 124 -0.61 0.57 3.98
CA VAL A 124 0.23 1.22 5.03
C VAL A 124 -0.63 1.64 6.21
N VAL A 125 -1.65 2.47 5.97
CA VAL A 125 -2.68 2.75 6.99
C VAL A 125 -3.48 1.47 7.26
N GLY A 126 -3.65 0.63 6.25
CA GLY A 126 -4.32 -0.65 6.35
C GLY A 126 -5.83 -0.60 6.17
N LEU A 127 -6.39 0.57 5.84
CA LEU A 127 -7.83 0.84 5.86
C LEU A 127 -8.45 0.61 4.47
N SER A 128 -9.38 -0.33 4.36
CA SER A 128 -10.06 -0.64 3.09
C SER A 128 -11.51 -1.10 3.30
N VAL A 129 -12.34 -0.91 2.28
CA VAL A 129 -13.70 -1.46 2.24
C VAL A 129 -13.68 -2.89 1.69
N VAL A 130 -14.55 -3.75 2.22
CA VAL A 130 -14.66 -5.16 1.81
C VAL A 130 -15.97 -5.43 1.07
N SER A 131 -17.03 -4.69 1.41
CA SER A 131 -18.33 -4.78 0.74
C SER A 131 -18.82 -3.39 0.30
N PRO A 132 -19.89 -3.31 -0.52
CA PRO A 132 -20.41 -2.04 -1.03
C PRO A 132 -20.57 -0.97 0.05
N LEU A 133 -20.14 0.24 -0.29
CA LEU A 133 -20.20 1.45 0.54
C LEU A 133 -19.42 1.36 1.87
N GLY A 134 -18.70 0.27 2.14
CA GLY A 134 -18.01 0.05 3.41
C GLY A 134 -18.92 -0.49 4.52
N LEU A 135 -20.05 -1.13 4.20
CA LEU A 135 -20.85 -1.87 5.20
C LEU A 135 -19.99 -2.85 6.00
N THR A 136 -19.05 -3.49 5.29
CA THR A 136 -17.92 -4.18 5.89
C THR A 136 -16.61 -3.59 5.43
N TRP A 137 -15.64 -3.56 6.34
CA TRP A 137 -14.33 -2.95 6.16
C TRP A 137 -13.26 -3.76 6.86
N LYS A 138 -11.99 -3.46 6.59
CA LYS A 138 -10.85 -4.01 7.32
C LYS A 138 -9.83 -2.93 7.65
N ILE A 139 -9.14 -3.11 8.77
CA ILE A 139 -7.94 -2.36 9.14
C ILE A 139 -6.81 -3.36 9.37
N ALA A 140 -5.78 -3.35 8.52
CA ALA A 140 -4.64 -4.26 8.59
C ALA A 140 -3.35 -3.52 8.19
N PRO A 141 -2.76 -2.71 9.09
CA PRO A 141 -1.61 -1.87 8.76
C PRO A 141 -0.35 -2.70 8.49
N GLN A 142 0.45 -2.24 7.52
CA GLN A 142 1.79 -2.74 7.24
C GLN A 142 2.79 -1.59 7.35
N PHE A 143 3.54 -1.53 8.46
CA PHE A 143 4.34 -0.36 8.82
C PHE A 143 5.54 -0.10 7.90
N GLY A 144 6.18 -1.16 7.39
CA GLY A 144 7.44 -1.01 6.67
C GLY A 144 8.51 -0.38 7.57
N ASP A 145 9.14 0.69 7.09
CA ASP A 145 10.13 1.49 7.84
C ASP A 145 9.56 2.83 8.35
N LEU A 146 8.23 2.99 8.35
CA LEU A 146 7.56 4.21 8.78
C LEU A 146 7.26 4.20 10.29
N GLU A 147 7.34 5.37 10.91
CA GLU A 147 7.05 5.55 12.35
C GLU A 147 5.58 5.87 12.63
N PHE A 148 4.88 6.45 11.65
CA PHE A 148 3.45 6.76 11.73
C PHE A 148 2.83 6.80 10.34
N ALA A 149 1.51 6.63 10.28
CA ALA A 149 0.72 6.96 9.10
C ALA A 149 -0.70 7.36 9.51
N GLU A 150 -1.32 8.21 8.70
CA GLU A 150 -2.72 8.62 8.82
C GLU A 150 -3.34 8.70 7.43
N GLY A 151 -4.57 8.24 7.28
CA GLY A 151 -5.29 8.32 6.02
C GLY A 151 -6.76 7.97 6.17
N GLY A 152 -7.50 8.18 5.08
CA GLY A 152 -8.93 7.94 5.07
C GLY A 152 -9.59 8.27 3.75
N PHE A 153 -10.88 7.97 3.68
CA PHE A 153 -11.75 8.25 2.54
C PHE A 153 -13.19 8.45 3.01
N VAL A 154 -14.05 8.91 2.11
CA VAL A 154 -15.48 9.12 2.39
C VAL A 154 -16.31 8.25 1.45
N THR A 155 -17.31 7.60 2.03
CA THR A 155 -18.38 6.92 1.28
C THR A 155 -19.71 7.62 1.56
N SER A 156 -20.81 7.16 0.95
CA SER A 156 -22.14 7.62 1.30
C SER A 156 -22.58 7.24 2.73
N LEU A 157 -21.89 6.30 3.39
CA LEU A 157 -22.13 5.98 4.81
C LEU A 157 -21.42 6.93 5.76
N GLY A 158 -20.42 7.69 5.26
CA GLY A 158 -19.63 8.63 6.04
C GLY A 158 -18.12 8.46 5.85
N LYS A 159 -17.36 9.16 6.69
CA LYS A 159 -15.89 9.16 6.69
C LYS A 159 -15.35 7.89 7.35
N PHE A 160 -14.34 7.30 6.71
CA PHE A 160 -13.48 6.26 7.26
C PHE A 160 -12.09 6.88 7.43
N GLU A 161 -11.57 6.87 8.64
CA GLU A 161 -10.25 7.40 8.96
C GLU A 161 -9.53 6.47 9.93
N ALA A 162 -8.23 6.30 9.73
CA ALA A 162 -7.38 5.55 10.62
C ALA A 162 -5.98 6.17 10.67
N SER A 163 -5.36 6.09 11.82
CA SER A 163 -3.98 6.51 12.04
C SER A 163 -3.30 5.56 13.01
N TRP A 164 -1.99 5.40 12.85
CA TRP A 164 -1.18 4.68 13.80
C TRP A 164 0.15 5.38 14.04
N VAL A 165 0.70 5.16 15.23
CA VAL A 165 2.02 5.66 15.62
C VAL A 165 2.77 4.58 16.39
N LEU A 166 4.00 4.28 15.96
CA LEU A 166 4.90 3.38 16.66
C LEU A 166 5.52 4.07 17.87
N ASN A 167 5.84 3.29 18.89
CA ASN A 167 6.61 3.72 20.04
C ASN A 167 7.59 2.61 20.44
N SER A 168 8.43 2.88 21.43
CA SER A 168 9.47 1.94 21.88
C SER A 168 8.94 0.59 22.38
N SER A 169 7.65 0.49 22.70
CA SER A 169 7.02 -0.70 23.28
C SER A 169 5.92 -1.33 22.42
N GLY A 170 5.67 -0.80 21.21
CA GLY A 170 4.57 -1.24 20.37
C GLY A 170 3.97 -0.09 19.59
N TYR A 171 2.64 0.01 19.52
CA TYR A 171 1.97 1.06 18.75
C TYR A 171 0.57 1.38 19.24
N VAL A 172 0.08 2.54 18.82
CA VAL A 172 -1.30 2.98 19.02
C VAL A 172 -1.95 3.12 17.66
N LEU A 173 -3.09 2.47 17.47
CA LEU A 173 -3.96 2.60 16.29
C LEU A 173 -5.24 3.31 16.73
N THR A 174 -5.56 4.42 16.09
CA THR A 174 -6.82 5.16 16.26
C THR A 174 -7.61 5.08 14.98
N PHE A 175 -8.90 4.82 15.05
CA PHE A 175 -9.74 4.82 13.85
C PHE A 175 -11.16 5.27 14.16
N SER A 176 -11.80 5.85 13.16
CA SER A 176 -13.18 6.30 13.20
C SER A 176 -13.85 5.96 11.89
N VAL A 177 -14.89 5.13 11.99
CA VAL A 177 -15.63 4.62 10.83
C VAL A 177 -17.13 4.70 11.11
N PRO A 178 -18.00 4.74 10.09
CA PRO A 178 -19.42 4.98 10.30
C PRO A 178 -20.09 3.94 11.19
N LYS A 179 -20.93 4.39 12.13
CA LYS A 179 -21.76 3.50 12.96
C LYS A 179 -22.67 2.65 12.08
N GLY A 180 -22.98 1.43 12.52
CA GLY A 180 -23.79 0.47 11.75
C GLY A 180 -23.00 -0.32 10.70
N THR A 181 -21.69 -0.10 10.60
CA THR A 181 -20.76 -0.94 9.84
C THR A 181 -20.06 -1.94 10.77
N VAL A 182 -19.40 -2.95 10.21
CA VAL A 182 -18.59 -3.91 10.98
C VAL A 182 -17.33 -4.26 10.21
N GLY A 183 -16.21 -4.42 10.90
CA GLY A 183 -14.96 -4.75 10.23
C GLY A 183 -14.04 -5.61 11.06
N ASP A 184 -13.03 -6.13 10.36
CA ASP A 184 -11.95 -6.90 10.97
C ASP A 184 -10.73 -6.00 11.14
N VAL A 185 -10.26 -5.89 12.39
CA VAL A 185 -9.04 -5.18 12.76
C VAL A 185 -7.96 -6.22 12.99
N THR A 186 -6.97 -6.28 12.10
CA THR A 186 -5.84 -7.20 12.13
C THR A 186 -4.59 -6.45 12.57
N LEU A 187 -4.14 -6.75 13.77
CA LEU A 187 -3.08 -6.06 14.49
C LEU A 187 -1.77 -6.85 14.36
N PRO A 188 -0.73 -6.31 13.67
CA PRO A 188 0.58 -6.93 13.63
C PRO A 188 1.19 -7.09 15.02
N TYR A 189 1.93 -8.18 15.25
CA TYR A 189 2.68 -8.35 16.48
C TYR A 189 3.82 -7.33 16.57
N VAL A 190 4.09 -6.85 17.78
CA VAL A 190 5.27 -6.02 18.07
C VAL A 190 6.56 -6.84 17.99
N THR A 191 6.48 -8.12 18.36
CA THR A 191 7.60 -9.07 18.29
C THR A 191 7.10 -10.37 17.69
N ALA A 192 7.70 -10.82 16.59
CA ALA A 192 7.20 -11.94 15.77
C ALA A 192 6.89 -13.23 16.57
N SER A 193 7.65 -13.51 17.63
CA SER A 193 7.51 -14.73 18.43
C SER A 193 6.63 -14.59 19.69
N LYS A 194 6.09 -13.40 19.98
CA LYS A 194 5.36 -13.14 21.24
C LYS A 194 4.00 -12.52 20.97
N LYS A 195 2.96 -13.17 21.51
CA LYS A 195 1.59 -12.62 21.49
C LYS A 195 1.57 -11.26 22.20
N PRO A 196 1.04 -10.21 21.57
CA PRO A 196 0.97 -8.90 22.18
C PRO A 196 -0.14 -8.82 23.23
N SER A 197 0.01 -7.88 24.16
CA SER A 197 -1.09 -7.37 24.96
C SER A 197 -1.85 -6.33 24.13
N ILE A 198 -3.17 -6.50 23.99
CA ILE A 198 -4.02 -5.64 23.19
C ILE A 198 -5.13 -5.09 24.07
N THR A 199 -5.29 -3.77 24.06
CA THR A 199 -6.47 -3.11 24.63
C THR A 199 -7.19 -2.32 23.54
N ILE A 200 -8.52 -2.41 23.47
CA ILE A 200 -9.36 -1.54 22.64
C ILE A 200 -10.25 -0.74 23.57
N ASP A 201 -10.22 0.59 23.46
CA ASP A 201 -11.02 1.52 24.27
C ASP A 201 -10.82 1.35 25.79
N GLY A 202 -9.64 0.85 26.18
CA GLY A 202 -9.27 0.58 27.57
C GLY A 202 -9.53 -0.86 28.03
N ASP A 203 -10.33 -1.62 27.27
CA ASP A 203 -10.67 -3.01 27.60
C ASP A 203 -9.62 -3.97 27.05
N GLN A 204 -9.10 -4.84 27.91
CA GLN A 204 -8.13 -5.86 27.50
C GLN A 204 -8.82 -6.97 26.69
N LEU A 205 -8.33 -7.20 25.47
CA LEU A 205 -8.84 -8.27 24.63
C LEU A 205 -8.31 -9.62 25.12
N THR A 206 -9.21 -10.43 25.68
CA THR A 206 -8.90 -11.78 26.19
C THR A 206 -9.68 -12.89 25.48
N ARG A 207 -10.71 -12.54 24.70
CA ARG A 207 -11.60 -13.46 23.97
C ARG A 207 -11.97 -12.87 22.61
N GLY A 208 -12.37 -13.72 21.67
CA GLY A 208 -12.81 -13.27 20.33
C GLY A 208 -11.68 -12.77 19.43
N VAL A 209 -10.43 -13.09 19.77
CA VAL A 209 -9.23 -12.74 19.00
C VAL A 209 -8.72 -13.99 18.28
N ALA A 210 -8.61 -13.93 16.96
CA ALA A 210 -7.96 -14.94 16.16
C ALA A 210 -6.46 -14.58 16.01
N TYR A 211 -5.58 -15.53 16.34
CA TYR A 211 -4.13 -15.34 16.22
C TYR A 211 -3.58 -16.25 15.13
N SER A 212 -2.91 -15.67 14.13
CA SER A 212 -2.30 -16.38 13.01
C SER A 212 -1.17 -15.55 12.42
N ASP A 213 -0.09 -16.19 12.01
CA ASP A 213 0.96 -15.57 11.17
C ASP A 213 1.50 -14.24 11.69
N GLY A 214 1.71 -14.15 13.01
CA GLY A 214 2.24 -12.94 13.64
C GLY A 214 1.25 -11.76 13.68
N THR A 215 -0.04 -12.03 13.54
CA THR A 215 -1.11 -11.03 13.66
C THR A 215 -2.22 -11.49 14.60
N ALA A 216 -2.98 -10.52 15.10
CA ALA A 216 -4.16 -10.73 15.93
C ALA A 216 -5.37 -10.03 15.32
N THR A 217 -6.38 -10.78 14.92
CA THR A 217 -7.59 -10.24 14.29
C THR A 217 -8.77 -10.27 15.24
N VAL A 218 -9.47 -9.14 15.33
CA VAL A 218 -10.69 -8.98 16.12
C VAL A 218 -11.77 -8.27 15.30
N LYS A 219 -13.02 -8.68 15.47
CA LYS A 219 -14.16 -8.03 14.83
C LYS A 219 -14.62 -6.83 15.66
N VAL A 220 -14.79 -5.67 15.01
CA VAL A 220 -15.14 -4.40 15.66
C VAL A 220 -16.32 -3.76 14.93
N THR A 221 -17.27 -3.21 15.69
CA THR A 221 -18.39 -2.43 15.13
C THR A 221 -17.94 -1.02 14.80
N GLY A 222 -18.63 -0.34 13.88
CA GLY A 222 -18.29 1.05 13.55
C GLY A 222 -18.50 2.02 14.70
N GLY A 223 -17.64 3.03 14.76
CA GLY A 223 -17.47 3.95 15.87
C GLY A 223 -16.06 4.56 15.84
N SER A 224 -15.73 5.30 16.90
CA SER A 224 -14.37 5.80 17.12
C SER A 224 -13.71 4.93 18.19
N HIS A 225 -12.54 4.41 17.86
CA HIS A 225 -11.85 3.41 18.66
C HIS A 225 -10.36 3.72 18.79
N LYS A 226 -9.77 3.27 19.89
CA LYS A 226 -8.33 3.33 20.14
C LYS A 226 -7.82 1.96 20.56
N ALA A 227 -7.00 1.35 19.72
CA ALA A 227 -6.26 0.14 20.03
C ALA A 227 -4.83 0.48 20.49
N VAL A 228 -4.38 -0.15 21.57
CA VAL A 228 -2.99 -0.10 22.05
C VAL A 228 -2.45 -1.52 22.04
N VAL A 229 -1.30 -1.70 21.38
CA VAL A 229 -0.65 -3.00 21.20
C VAL A 229 0.76 -2.92 21.77
N ARG A 230 1.10 -3.87 22.66
CA ARG A 230 2.40 -3.95 23.36
C ARG A 230 2.94 -5.38 23.41
#